data_AF-A0A3B8PXZ7-F1
#
_entry.id   AF-A0A3B8PXZ7-F1
#
_cell.length_a   1.000
_cell.length_b   1.000
_cell.length_c   1.000
_cell.angle_alpha   90.00
_cell.angle_beta   90.00
_cell.angle_gamma   90.00
#
_symmetry.space_group_name_H-M   'P 1'
#
loop_
_entity.id
_entity.type
_entity.pdbx_description
1 polymer ?
#
loop_
_entity_poly.entity_id
_entity_poly.type
_entity_poly.pdbx_seq_one_letter_code
_entity_poly.pdbx_strand_id
1 'polypeptide(L)'
;MKPDTILILEDNEERIAAFRETVLSLRTDFHIRVWRDAPRFVAEAEDFFGRAALISLDHDLNPQPGVSTDPGTGMDAANFLADYLPVCPIIIHSSNTDRSWSMHNELRFAGWRPERVGPTDDCRWILGQWRRQAAQMLDTGGNWHSQRLPDDHRERLEQVWLSLNGVGIGDAIGEMCAYQSYLAPKRIQESGLPTGPWVHTDDTEMAISVSEVLRVHGFIQPDALARRFARRFERDPERGYGKMTRIQLREMSAGVPWRETSAKAFGGQGSMGNGAAMRATPVGAYFRDDLEAVVANARLSAVVTHHHPEGVAGAIAVAVAAALADRLKDFSEAGVQAFWHGVLAHTPDSKVRQSIQAAATTPTAVSSEAAAKILGNGFRITAPDTVPYALWCAAKHRRDFRSALAAAIETGGDCDTNAAIVGGIVALAVGQEGIPAAWLEAREPIPFRAINQ
;
A
#
# COMPACT_ATOMS: atom_id res chain seq x y z
N MET A 1 15.39 -6.69 -14.20
CA MET A 1 16.82 -7.04 -14.02
C MET A 1 16.93 -8.43 -13.39
N LYS A 2 18.03 -9.15 -13.61
CA LYS A 2 18.28 -10.38 -12.84
C LYS A 2 18.63 -10.01 -11.40
N PRO A 3 18.17 -10.75 -10.38
CA PRO A 3 18.64 -10.56 -9.01
C PRO A 3 20.16 -10.71 -8.94
N ASP A 4 20.81 -9.74 -8.31
CA ASP A 4 22.27 -9.60 -8.27
C ASP A 4 22.80 -9.09 -6.93
N THR A 5 21.94 -8.87 -5.94
CA THR A 5 22.33 -8.26 -4.68
C THR A 5 22.11 -9.23 -3.52
N ILE A 6 23.13 -9.50 -2.72
CA ILE A 6 23.07 -10.28 -1.49
C ILE A 6 22.90 -9.33 -0.31
N LEU A 7 21.82 -9.50 0.46
CA LEU A 7 21.46 -8.66 1.60
C LEU A 7 21.92 -9.34 2.88
N ILE A 8 22.72 -8.66 3.71
CA ILE A 8 23.28 -9.24 4.94
C ILE A 8 23.00 -8.33 6.14
N LEU A 9 22.45 -8.91 7.20
CA LEU A 9 22.38 -8.31 8.54
C LEU A 9 23.41 -8.99 9.42
N GLU A 10 24.51 -8.29 9.72
CA GLU A 10 25.67 -8.77 10.49
C GLU A 10 26.48 -7.56 10.98
N ASP A 11 26.92 -7.57 12.24
CA ASP A 11 27.62 -6.46 12.89
C ASP A 11 29.12 -6.73 13.11
N ASN A 12 29.56 -7.99 13.01
CA ASN A 12 30.95 -8.39 13.20
C ASN A 12 31.81 -8.11 11.94
N GLU A 13 32.85 -7.29 12.09
CA GLU A 13 33.73 -6.87 10.99
C GLU A 13 34.43 -8.02 10.26
N GLU A 14 34.92 -9.02 11.00
CA GLU A 14 35.63 -10.16 10.40
C GLU A 14 34.67 -11.02 9.57
N ARG A 15 33.46 -11.26 10.08
CA ARG A 15 32.41 -11.98 9.34
C ARG A 15 31.95 -11.19 8.11
N ILE A 16 31.77 -9.88 8.22
CA ILE A 16 31.43 -9.01 7.08
C ILE A 16 32.51 -9.10 5.99
N ALA A 17 33.79 -9.07 6.36
CA ALA A 17 34.90 -9.22 5.42
C ALA A 17 34.87 -10.59 4.72
N ALA A 18 34.65 -11.67 5.48
CA ALA A 18 34.52 -13.02 4.95
C ALA A 18 33.30 -13.18 4.01
N PHE A 19 32.15 -12.56 4.34
CA PHE A 19 31.00 -12.52 3.44
C PHE A 19 31.31 -11.80 2.13
N ARG A 20 31.97 -10.65 2.18
CA ARG A 20 32.38 -9.89 0.97
C ARG A 20 33.25 -10.74 0.05
N GLU A 21 34.27 -11.40 0.60
CA GLU A 21 35.13 -12.31 -0.17
C GLU A 21 34.32 -13.48 -0.76
N THR A 22 33.47 -14.09 0.07
CA THR A 22 32.67 -15.26 -0.33
C THR A 22 31.69 -14.93 -1.44
N VAL A 23 30.99 -13.80 -1.37
CA VAL A 23 30.01 -13.38 -2.39
C VAL A 23 30.69 -13.16 -3.74
N LEU A 24 31.85 -12.49 -3.77
CA LEU A 24 32.64 -12.33 -4.99
C LEU A 24 33.10 -13.67 -5.58
N SER A 25 33.37 -14.67 -4.73
CA SER A 25 33.74 -16.03 -5.15
C SER A 25 32.57 -16.87 -5.66
N LEU A 26 31.33 -16.49 -5.36
CA LEU A 26 30.13 -17.12 -5.90
C LEU A 26 29.94 -16.64 -7.34
N ARG A 27 29.84 -15.32 -7.53
CA ARG A 27 29.79 -14.67 -8.84
C ARG A 27 30.34 -13.25 -8.76
N THR A 28 31.11 -12.85 -9.78
CA THR A 28 31.78 -11.54 -9.83
C THR A 28 30.82 -10.37 -10.06
N ASP A 29 29.62 -10.63 -10.58
CA ASP A 29 28.59 -9.62 -10.81
C ASP A 29 27.65 -9.42 -9.63
N PHE A 30 27.84 -10.15 -8.52
CA PHE A 30 27.05 -9.92 -7.31
C PHE A 30 27.54 -8.73 -6.50
N HIS A 31 26.57 -7.98 -6.00
CA HIS A 31 26.75 -6.92 -5.03
C HIS A 31 26.37 -7.39 -3.63
N ILE A 32 26.95 -6.77 -2.61
CA ILE A 32 26.61 -7.02 -1.21
C ILE A 32 26.14 -5.72 -0.55
N ARG A 33 24.98 -5.78 0.10
CA ARG A 33 24.46 -4.71 0.94
C ARG A 33 24.43 -5.22 2.38
N VAL A 34 25.14 -4.54 3.27
CA VAL A 34 25.29 -4.93 4.67
C VAL A 34 24.62 -3.89 5.56
N TRP A 35 23.85 -4.37 6.53
CA TRP A 35 23.36 -3.61 7.67
C TRP A 35 23.95 -4.18 8.96
N ARG A 36 24.33 -3.29 9.88
CA ARG A 36 24.89 -3.66 11.19
C ARG A 36 23.89 -3.55 12.33
N ASP A 37 22.68 -3.10 12.02
CA ASP A 37 21.59 -2.96 12.97
C ASP A 37 20.26 -3.25 12.26
N ALA A 38 19.34 -3.86 13.00
CA ALA A 38 18.03 -4.24 12.50
C ALA A 38 17.15 -3.02 12.15
N PRO A 39 17.15 -1.89 12.90
CA PRO A 39 16.37 -0.71 12.52
C PRO A 39 16.68 -0.20 11.11
N ARG A 40 17.96 -0.09 10.72
CA ARG A 40 18.32 0.30 9.35
C ARG A 40 17.98 -0.78 8.33
N PHE A 41 18.13 -2.06 8.66
CA PHE A 41 17.68 -3.14 7.77
C PHE A 41 16.17 -3.04 7.48
N VAL A 42 15.35 -2.91 8.53
CA VAL A 42 13.88 -2.77 8.42
C VAL A 42 13.49 -1.52 7.63
N ALA A 43 14.24 -0.43 7.77
CA ALA A 43 13.95 0.81 7.07
C ALA A 43 14.32 0.80 5.57
N GLU A 44 15.28 -0.03 5.15
CA GLU A 44 15.90 0.08 3.81
C GLU A 44 15.83 -1.20 2.97
N ALA A 45 15.69 -2.39 3.56
CA ALA A 45 15.85 -3.66 2.84
C ALA A 45 14.81 -3.85 1.72
N GLU A 46 13.60 -3.32 1.90
CA GLU A 46 12.52 -3.40 0.89
C GLU A 46 12.94 -2.79 -0.45
N ASP A 47 13.74 -1.72 -0.45
CA ASP A 47 14.22 -1.04 -1.66
C ASP A 47 15.10 -1.96 -2.53
N PHE A 48 15.64 -3.04 -1.94
CA PHE A 48 16.49 -4.01 -2.62
C PHE A 48 15.76 -5.28 -3.06
N PHE A 49 14.50 -5.51 -2.65
CA PHE A 49 13.81 -6.79 -2.91
C PHE A 49 13.69 -7.14 -4.40
N GLY A 50 13.51 -6.15 -5.27
CA GLY A 50 13.48 -6.37 -6.73
C GLY A 50 14.80 -6.87 -7.33
N ARG A 51 15.93 -6.75 -6.60
CA ARG A 51 17.27 -7.21 -7.00
C ARG A 51 17.88 -8.22 -6.02
N ALA A 52 17.20 -8.53 -4.93
CA ALA A 52 17.69 -9.41 -3.87
C ALA A 52 17.81 -10.83 -4.42
N ALA A 53 19.04 -11.35 -4.47
CA ALA A 53 19.33 -12.71 -4.87
C ALA A 53 19.31 -13.68 -3.67
N LEU A 54 19.64 -13.18 -2.47
CA LEU A 54 19.67 -13.91 -1.22
C LEU A 54 19.64 -12.91 -0.06
N ILE A 55 18.97 -13.27 1.04
CA ILE A 55 19.06 -12.55 2.31
C ILE A 55 19.76 -13.45 3.34
N SER A 56 20.66 -12.90 4.14
CA SER A 56 21.36 -13.59 5.23
C SER A 56 21.20 -12.80 6.52
N LEU A 57 20.66 -13.41 7.58
CA LEU A 57 20.32 -12.73 8.84
C LEU A 57 21.07 -13.30 10.05
N ASP A 58 21.79 -12.45 10.78
CA ASP A 58 22.20 -12.73 12.15
C ASP A 58 21.15 -12.20 13.14
N HIS A 59 20.97 -12.93 14.24
CA HIS A 59 20.17 -12.49 15.38
C HIS A 59 21.00 -11.65 16.35
N ASP A 60 22.26 -12.01 16.54
CA ASP A 60 23.09 -11.62 17.69
C ASP A 60 23.86 -10.32 17.42
N LEU A 61 23.13 -9.22 17.19
CA LEU A 61 23.71 -7.92 16.85
C LEU A 61 24.21 -7.18 18.09
N ASN A 62 25.42 -6.61 18.01
CA ASN A 62 26.04 -5.84 19.07
C ASN A 62 26.17 -4.35 18.69
N PRO A 63 26.08 -3.43 19.67
CA PRO A 63 26.34 -2.02 19.44
C PRO A 63 27.75 -1.81 18.87
N GLN A 64 27.86 -0.96 17.84
CA GLN A 64 29.15 -0.59 17.28
C GLN A 64 29.97 0.24 18.28
N PRO A 65 31.32 0.22 18.20
CA PRO A 65 32.17 0.98 19.12
C PRO A 65 31.77 2.46 19.19
N GLY A 66 31.44 2.95 20.38
CA GLY A 66 31.03 4.34 20.60
C GLY A 66 29.54 4.65 20.30
N VAL A 67 28.75 3.65 19.93
CA VAL A 67 27.30 3.75 19.73
C VAL A 67 26.59 3.10 20.92
N SER A 68 25.74 3.84 21.61
CA SER A 68 24.97 3.34 22.76
C SER A 68 23.55 2.89 22.39
N THR A 69 23.14 3.11 21.15
CA THR A 69 21.82 2.76 20.64
C THR A 69 21.72 1.24 20.49
N ASP A 70 20.58 0.68 20.91
CA ASP A 70 20.27 -0.73 20.72
C ASP A 70 20.24 -1.06 19.21
N PRO A 71 21.08 -2.01 18.72
CA PRO A 71 21.10 -2.40 17.32
C PRO A 71 19.87 -3.21 16.91
N GLY A 72 18.98 -3.56 17.85
CA GLY A 72 17.88 -4.48 17.62
C GLY A 72 18.38 -5.90 17.37
N THR A 73 17.52 -6.74 16.79
CA THR A 73 17.81 -8.17 16.63
C THR A 73 17.42 -8.68 15.25
N GLY A 74 17.99 -9.82 14.84
CA GLY A 74 17.53 -10.53 13.65
C GLY A 74 16.07 -11.01 13.74
N MET A 75 15.48 -11.08 14.94
CA MET A 75 14.05 -11.35 15.08
C MET A 75 13.21 -10.19 14.53
N ASP A 76 13.66 -8.94 14.73
CA ASP A 76 13.01 -7.76 14.17
C ASP A 76 13.05 -7.79 12.63
N ALA A 77 14.19 -8.20 12.07
CA ALA A 77 14.34 -8.40 10.63
C ALA A 77 13.45 -9.54 10.10
N ALA A 78 13.35 -10.67 10.82
CA ALA A 78 12.48 -11.78 10.46
C ALA A 78 10.99 -11.39 10.50
N ASN A 79 10.57 -10.68 11.55
CA ASN A 79 9.21 -10.14 11.67
C ASN A 79 8.85 -9.19 10.52
N PHE A 80 9.79 -8.31 10.14
CA PHE A 80 9.64 -7.43 8.98
C PHE A 80 9.53 -8.22 7.67
N LEU A 81 10.39 -9.20 7.43
CA LEU A 81 10.36 -10.01 6.21
C LEU A 81 9.09 -10.85 6.11
N ALA A 82 8.54 -11.28 7.24
CA ALA A 82 7.29 -12.03 7.30
C ALA A 82 6.06 -11.25 6.80
N ASP A 83 6.16 -9.94 6.59
CA ASP A 83 5.13 -9.16 5.90
C ASP A 83 5.04 -9.38 4.39
N TYR A 84 6.10 -9.91 3.79
CA TYR A 84 6.20 -10.05 2.35
C TYR A 84 6.08 -11.50 1.95
N LEU A 85 5.64 -11.74 0.72
CA LEU A 85 5.92 -13.03 0.11
C LEU A 85 7.43 -13.20 -0.09
N PRO A 86 7.93 -14.44 -0.12
CA PRO A 86 9.34 -14.71 -0.30
C PRO A 86 9.84 -14.13 -1.62
N VAL A 87 10.69 -13.10 -1.56
CA VAL A 87 11.26 -12.45 -2.76
C VAL A 87 12.54 -13.13 -3.22
N CYS A 88 13.23 -13.81 -2.30
CA CYS A 88 14.46 -14.55 -2.54
C CYS A 88 14.62 -15.64 -1.44
N PRO A 89 15.60 -16.54 -1.56
CA PRO A 89 15.97 -17.42 -0.46
C PRO A 89 16.51 -16.63 0.75
N ILE A 90 16.36 -17.21 1.96
CA ILE A 90 16.92 -16.68 3.20
C ILE A 90 17.84 -17.71 3.85
N ILE A 91 18.98 -17.25 4.37
CA ILE A 91 19.81 -17.98 5.33
C ILE A 91 19.77 -17.27 6.69
N ILE A 92 19.54 -18.01 7.77
CA ILE A 92 19.72 -17.54 9.14
C ILE A 92 21.08 -18.02 9.61
N HIS A 93 21.95 -17.09 10.01
CA HIS A 93 23.34 -17.34 10.38
C HIS A 93 23.69 -16.88 11.79
N SER A 94 22.88 -17.28 12.77
CA SER A 94 23.05 -16.89 14.18
C SER A 94 23.60 -18.03 15.02
N SER A 95 24.45 -17.71 16.00
CA SER A 95 24.95 -18.66 17.00
C SER A 95 23.90 -18.96 18.08
N ASN A 96 22.92 -18.07 18.28
CA ASN A 96 21.78 -18.28 19.14
C ASN A 96 20.77 -19.26 18.54
N THR A 97 20.90 -20.53 18.93
CA THR A 97 20.12 -21.62 18.37
C THR A 97 18.61 -21.46 18.56
N ASP A 98 18.18 -21.01 19.75
CA ASP A 98 16.76 -20.84 20.09
C ASP A 98 16.15 -19.71 19.25
N ARG A 99 16.83 -18.57 19.16
CA ARG A 99 16.35 -17.42 18.39
C ARG A 99 16.39 -17.67 16.89
N SER A 100 17.41 -18.39 16.41
CA SER A 100 17.46 -18.86 15.04
C SER A 100 16.25 -19.75 14.69
N TRP A 101 15.74 -20.57 15.63
CA TRP A 101 14.49 -21.33 15.42
C TRP A 101 13.24 -20.45 15.47
N SER A 102 13.19 -19.43 16.35
CA SER A 102 12.10 -18.45 16.37
C SER A 102 11.99 -17.71 15.03
N MET A 103 13.11 -17.19 14.52
CA MET A 103 13.19 -16.53 13.21
C MET A 103 12.78 -17.47 12.08
N HIS A 104 13.28 -18.71 12.11
CA HIS A 104 12.93 -19.73 11.12
C HIS A 104 11.42 -19.99 11.08
N ASN A 105 10.78 -20.11 12.25
CA ASN A 105 9.33 -20.36 12.33
C ASN A 105 8.53 -19.16 11.82
N GLU A 106 8.87 -17.94 12.23
CA GLU A 106 8.21 -16.71 11.76
C GLU A 106 8.22 -16.62 10.23
N LEU A 107 9.41 -16.75 9.64
CA LEU A 107 9.60 -16.74 8.19
C LEU A 107 8.87 -17.89 7.50
N ARG A 108 8.94 -19.11 8.06
CA ARG A 108 8.24 -20.28 7.52
C ARG A 108 6.73 -20.11 7.51
N PHE A 109 6.14 -19.60 8.59
CA PHE A 109 4.70 -19.34 8.66
C PHE A 109 4.27 -18.24 7.70
N ALA A 110 5.15 -17.28 7.40
CA ALA A 110 4.94 -16.29 6.35
C ALA A 110 5.17 -16.84 4.92
N GLY A 111 5.54 -18.11 4.77
CA GLY A 111 5.72 -18.79 3.49
C GLY A 111 7.14 -18.78 2.94
N TRP A 112 8.09 -18.17 3.65
CA TRP A 112 9.51 -18.25 3.31
C TRP A 112 10.05 -19.66 3.56
N ARG A 113 11.15 -20.01 2.90
CA ARG A 113 11.86 -21.26 3.16
C ARG A 113 13.28 -20.90 3.65
N PRO A 114 13.40 -20.48 4.92
CA PRO A 114 14.70 -20.14 5.49
C PRO A 114 15.53 -21.40 5.67
N GLU A 115 16.81 -21.32 5.33
CA GLU A 115 17.81 -22.33 5.68
C GLU A 115 18.64 -21.82 6.84
N ARG A 116 19.23 -22.73 7.62
CA ARG A 116 20.06 -22.37 8.77
C ARG A 116 21.51 -22.77 8.56
N VAL A 117 22.41 -21.88 8.92
CA VAL A 117 23.85 -22.15 8.99
C VAL A 117 24.34 -21.69 10.36
N GLY A 118 24.83 -22.61 11.19
CA GLY A 118 25.35 -22.27 12.50
C GLY A 118 26.77 -21.68 12.40
N PRO A 119 27.02 -20.46 12.89
CA PRO A 119 28.36 -19.90 12.96
C PRO A 119 29.26 -20.73 13.89
N THR A 120 30.53 -20.87 13.50
CA THR A 120 31.62 -21.27 14.39
C THR A 120 32.45 -20.06 14.80
N ASP A 121 33.34 -20.21 15.78
CA ASP A 121 34.16 -19.11 16.33
C ASP A 121 35.06 -18.44 15.28
N ASP A 122 35.51 -19.18 14.26
CA ASP A 122 36.24 -18.64 13.12
C ASP A 122 35.35 -18.39 11.90
N CYS A 123 35.82 -17.65 10.90
CA CYS A 123 35.04 -17.35 9.68
C CYS A 123 34.99 -18.50 8.64
N ARG A 124 35.54 -19.69 8.91
CA ARG A 124 35.60 -20.79 7.91
C ARG A 124 34.22 -21.35 7.58
N TRP A 125 33.26 -21.25 8.50
CA TRP A 125 31.87 -21.64 8.21
C TRP A 125 31.27 -20.79 7.08
N ILE A 126 31.69 -19.53 6.91
CA ILE A 126 31.22 -18.66 5.81
C ILE A 126 31.77 -19.16 4.48
N LEU A 127 33.09 -19.35 4.40
CA LEU A 127 33.80 -19.82 3.21
C LEU A 127 33.41 -21.26 2.81
N GLY A 128 32.97 -22.07 3.79
CA GLY A 128 32.63 -23.48 3.63
C GLY A 128 31.14 -23.78 3.59
N GLN A 129 30.46 -23.73 4.75
CA GLN A 129 29.07 -24.17 4.87
C GLN A 129 28.10 -23.15 4.26
N TRP A 130 28.21 -21.87 4.64
CA TRP A 130 27.35 -20.82 4.12
C TRP A 130 27.50 -20.69 2.60
N ARG A 131 28.73 -20.66 2.08
CA ARG A 131 28.99 -20.58 0.63
C ARG A 131 28.30 -21.70 -0.14
N ARG A 132 28.42 -22.95 0.32
CA ARG A 132 27.77 -24.10 -0.33
C ARG A 132 26.25 -23.97 -0.31
N GLN A 133 25.68 -23.58 0.83
CA GLN A 133 24.24 -23.38 0.97
C GLN A 133 23.75 -22.26 0.04
N ALA A 134 24.44 -21.12 0.04
CA ALA A 134 24.13 -19.99 -0.82
C ALA A 134 24.20 -20.38 -2.30
N ALA A 135 25.28 -21.04 -2.74
CA ALA A 135 25.43 -21.51 -4.12
C ALA A 135 24.26 -22.43 -4.54
N GLN A 136 23.91 -23.40 -3.69
CA GLN A 136 22.80 -24.31 -3.96
C GLN A 136 21.45 -23.56 -4.07
N MET A 137 21.17 -22.61 -3.18
CA MET A 137 19.92 -21.84 -3.19
C MET A 137 19.84 -20.90 -4.41
N LEU A 138 20.97 -20.37 -4.85
CA LEU A 138 21.07 -19.52 -6.05
C LEU A 138 20.93 -20.33 -7.34
N ASP A 139 21.48 -21.55 -7.39
CA ASP A 139 21.42 -22.43 -8.58
C ASP A 139 20.06 -23.11 -8.75
N THR A 140 19.42 -23.50 -7.64
CA THR A 140 18.11 -24.18 -7.68
C THR A 140 16.97 -23.26 -8.13
N GLY A 141 17.23 -21.95 -8.28
CA GLY A 141 16.31 -20.99 -8.87
C GLY A 141 14.92 -21.09 -8.25
N GLY A 142 14.86 -21.23 -6.91
CA GLY A 142 13.64 -21.65 -6.23
C GLY A 142 12.41 -20.85 -6.65
N ASN A 143 11.23 -21.46 -6.51
CA ASN A 143 9.92 -20.84 -6.74
C ASN A 143 9.62 -19.75 -5.69
N TRP A 144 10.53 -18.81 -5.53
CA TRP A 144 10.34 -17.58 -4.81
C TRP A 144 9.43 -16.71 -5.68
N HIS A 145 8.65 -15.83 -5.08
CA HIS A 145 7.95 -14.78 -5.80
C HIS A 145 8.94 -13.74 -6.35
N SER A 146 10.06 -14.16 -6.95
CA SER A 146 10.82 -13.39 -7.91
C SER A 146 10.03 -13.35 -9.22
N GLN A 147 8.79 -12.85 -9.15
CA GLN A 147 8.08 -12.52 -10.37
C GLN A 147 8.86 -11.38 -11.00
N ARG A 148 9.19 -11.52 -12.28
CA ARG A 148 9.84 -10.44 -13.02
C ARG A 148 8.90 -9.25 -13.00
N LEU A 149 9.24 -8.25 -12.18
CA LEU A 149 8.56 -6.97 -12.17
C LEU A 149 8.55 -6.40 -13.60
N PRO A 150 7.48 -5.72 -14.01
CA PRO A 150 7.38 -5.20 -15.36
C PRO A 150 8.50 -4.18 -15.62
N ASP A 151 8.94 -4.05 -16.87
CA ASP A 151 10.12 -3.23 -17.17
C ASP A 151 9.89 -1.72 -16.86
N ASP A 152 8.62 -1.28 -16.82
CA ASP A 152 8.14 0.06 -16.44
C ASP A 152 7.72 0.16 -14.95
N HIS A 153 8.07 -0.82 -14.10
CA HIS A 153 7.65 -0.87 -12.68
C HIS A 153 7.89 0.42 -11.92
N ARG A 154 9.03 1.07 -12.14
CA ARG A 154 9.38 2.32 -11.48
C ARG A 154 8.43 3.45 -11.86
N GLU A 155 8.14 3.60 -13.15
CA GLU A 155 7.21 4.62 -13.66
C GLU A 155 5.79 4.40 -13.11
N ARG A 156 5.36 3.12 -13.02
CA ARG A 156 4.09 2.77 -12.37
C ARG A 156 4.05 3.21 -10.90
N LEU A 157 5.16 3.05 -10.17
CA LEU A 157 5.24 3.46 -8.77
C LEU A 157 5.30 4.98 -8.59
N GLU A 158 5.83 5.72 -9.56
CA GLU A 158 5.74 7.18 -9.57
C GLU A 158 4.27 7.64 -9.70
N GLN A 159 3.46 6.96 -10.52
CA GLN A 159 2.00 7.21 -10.59
C GLN A 159 1.28 6.79 -9.31
N VAL A 160 1.64 5.64 -8.72
CA VAL A 160 1.12 5.23 -7.40
C VAL A 160 1.40 6.30 -6.36
N TRP A 161 2.62 6.84 -6.32
CA TRP A 161 2.99 7.89 -5.39
C TRP A 161 2.20 9.18 -5.61
N LEU A 162 2.01 9.58 -6.86
CA LEU A 162 1.18 10.75 -7.20
C LEU A 162 -0.27 10.56 -6.69
N SER A 163 -0.88 9.41 -6.96
CA SER A 163 -2.21 9.06 -6.45
C SER A 163 -2.25 9.03 -4.92
N LEU A 164 -1.24 8.44 -4.27
CA LEU A 164 -1.17 8.30 -2.82
C LEU A 164 -0.99 9.65 -2.12
N ASN A 165 -0.26 10.59 -2.72
CA ASN A 165 -0.22 11.99 -2.26
C ASN A 165 -1.61 12.62 -2.29
N GLY A 166 -2.36 12.40 -3.38
CA GLY A 166 -3.73 12.85 -3.50
C GLY A 166 -4.65 12.30 -2.41
N VAL A 167 -4.56 10.98 -2.16
CA VAL A 167 -5.29 10.31 -1.07
C VAL A 167 -4.94 10.93 0.28
N GLY A 168 -3.64 11.03 0.60
CA GLY A 168 -3.17 11.55 1.88
C GLY A 168 -3.57 12.97 2.19
N ILE A 169 -3.54 13.86 1.19
CA ILE A 169 -4.02 15.24 1.36
C ILE A 169 -5.53 15.26 1.54
N GLY A 170 -6.26 14.51 0.71
CA GLY A 170 -7.72 14.44 0.73
C GLY A 170 -8.24 13.97 2.08
N ASP A 171 -7.78 12.79 2.50
CA ASP A 171 -8.02 12.19 3.82
C ASP A 171 -7.76 13.23 4.94
N ALA A 172 -6.52 13.71 5.05
CA ALA A 172 -6.11 14.50 6.21
C ALA A 172 -6.85 15.85 6.32
N ILE A 173 -7.20 16.49 5.19
CA ILE A 173 -8.02 17.71 5.19
C ILE A 173 -9.49 17.37 5.48
N GLY A 174 -10.00 16.27 4.93
CA GLY A 174 -11.37 15.82 5.13
C GLY A 174 -11.66 15.43 6.58
N GLU A 175 -10.70 14.79 7.26
CA GLU A 175 -10.79 14.40 8.68
C GLU A 175 -11.01 15.61 9.60
N MET A 176 -10.36 16.74 9.30
CA MET A 176 -10.57 18.00 10.03
C MET A 176 -12.02 18.52 9.94
N CYS A 177 -12.80 17.99 8.99
CA CYS A 177 -14.21 18.28 8.78
C CYS A 177 -15.14 17.08 9.06
N ALA A 178 -14.61 15.91 9.45
CA ALA A 178 -15.40 14.71 9.71
C ALA A 178 -16.17 14.81 11.03
N TYR A 179 -15.56 15.39 12.06
CA TYR A 179 -16.28 15.66 13.32
C TYR A 179 -17.37 16.74 13.13
N GLN A 180 -18.61 16.35 13.43
CA GLN A 180 -19.81 17.16 13.16
C GLN A 180 -19.88 17.59 11.69
N SER A 181 -19.70 16.65 10.76
CA SER A 181 -19.62 16.92 9.32
C SER A 181 -20.81 17.68 8.73
N TYR A 182 -21.99 17.67 9.37
CA TYR A 182 -23.12 18.52 8.98
C TYR A 182 -22.83 20.04 9.09
N LEU A 183 -21.78 20.44 9.81
CA LEU A 183 -21.28 21.82 9.87
C LEU A 183 -20.25 22.14 8.79
N ALA A 184 -19.74 21.16 8.06
CA ALA A 184 -18.75 21.36 7.00
C ALA A 184 -19.18 22.41 5.96
N PRO A 185 -20.43 22.41 5.43
CA PRO A 185 -20.85 23.45 4.47
C PRO A 185 -20.65 24.86 5.00
N LYS A 186 -21.06 25.09 6.26
CA LYS A 186 -20.91 26.38 6.93
C LYS A 186 -19.44 26.73 7.15
N ARG A 187 -18.63 25.79 7.66
CA ARG A 187 -17.20 26.00 7.93
C ARG A 187 -16.43 26.35 6.64
N ILE A 188 -16.67 25.61 5.55
CA ILE A 188 -16.04 25.86 4.26
C ILE A 188 -16.47 27.20 3.67
N GLN A 189 -17.76 27.56 3.78
CA GLN A 189 -18.24 28.86 3.31
C GLN A 189 -17.61 30.03 4.08
N GLU A 190 -17.43 29.90 5.39
CA GLU A 190 -16.92 30.97 6.26
C GLU A 190 -15.39 31.08 6.24
N SER A 191 -14.67 29.96 6.14
CA SER A 191 -13.22 29.90 6.37
C SER A 191 -12.43 29.17 5.27
N GLY A 192 -13.10 28.58 4.28
CA GLY A 192 -12.46 27.70 3.30
C GLY A 192 -12.01 26.37 3.89
N LEU A 193 -11.15 25.66 3.15
CA LEU A 193 -10.53 24.43 3.64
C LEU A 193 -9.59 24.73 4.83
N PRO A 194 -9.56 23.85 5.85
CA PRO A 194 -8.72 24.03 7.03
C PRO A 194 -7.24 24.10 6.65
N THR A 195 -6.45 24.88 7.36
CA THR A 195 -4.98 24.94 7.20
C THR A 195 -4.30 23.85 8.03
N GLY A 196 -3.13 23.40 7.59
CA GLY A 196 -2.37 22.35 8.30
C GLY A 196 -1.62 22.84 9.55
N PRO A 197 -0.83 21.96 10.18
CA PRO A 197 -0.52 20.60 9.73
C PRO A 197 -1.71 19.64 9.84
N TRP A 198 -1.76 18.63 8.98
CA TRP A 198 -2.83 17.62 8.95
C TRP A 198 -2.30 16.20 9.18
N VAL A 199 -3.08 15.39 9.87
CA VAL A 199 -2.80 13.99 10.19
C VAL A 199 -3.79 13.14 9.40
N HIS A 200 -3.30 12.07 8.76
CA HIS A 200 -4.15 11.19 7.93
C HIS A 200 -4.75 10.03 8.75
N THR A 201 -5.82 9.41 8.24
CA THR A 201 -6.59 8.35 8.89
C THR A 201 -6.31 6.97 8.27
N ASP A 202 -7.22 6.02 8.48
CA ASP A 202 -7.16 4.67 7.95
C ASP A 202 -7.26 4.64 6.43
N ASP A 203 -7.88 5.64 5.79
CA ASP A 203 -7.92 5.81 4.35
C ASP A 203 -6.50 5.78 3.76
N THR A 204 -5.63 6.63 4.28
CA THR A 204 -4.22 6.70 3.86
C THR A 204 -3.41 5.51 4.36
N GLU A 205 -3.56 5.09 5.62
CA GLU A 205 -2.80 3.94 6.14
C GLU A 205 -3.07 2.66 5.32
N MET A 206 -4.32 2.40 4.97
CA MET A 206 -4.67 1.27 4.12
C MET A 206 -4.22 1.49 2.66
N ALA A 207 -4.27 2.71 2.13
CA ALA A 207 -3.73 3.01 0.79
C ALA A 207 -2.20 2.82 0.69
N ILE A 208 -1.45 3.13 1.76
CA ILE A 208 -0.02 2.85 1.83
C ILE A 208 0.22 1.34 1.76
N SER A 209 -0.55 0.55 2.51
CA SER A 209 -0.43 -0.92 2.50
C SER A 209 -0.66 -1.51 1.10
N VAL A 210 -1.66 -0.99 0.37
CA VAL A 210 -1.91 -1.35 -1.04
C VAL A 210 -0.71 -0.99 -1.91
N SER A 211 -0.16 0.19 -1.73
CA SER A 211 0.98 0.70 -2.50
C SER A 211 2.27 -0.10 -2.25
N GLU A 212 2.54 -0.50 -1.00
CA GLU A 212 3.66 -1.36 -0.61
C GLU A 212 3.55 -2.75 -1.24
N VAL A 213 2.36 -3.35 -1.25
CA VAL A 213 2.13 -4.64 -1.93
C VAL A 213 2.38 -4.52 -3.44
N LEU A 214 1.92 -3.45 -4.08
CA LEU A 214 2.21 -3.18 -5.50
C LEU A 214 3.71 -2.98 -5.74
N ARG A 215 4.41 -2.25 -4.86
CA ARG A 215 5.86 -2.02 -4.95
C ARG A 215 6.66 -3.31 -4.94
N VAL A 216 6.30 -4.24 -4.06
CA VAL A 216 7.05 -5.49 -3.90
C VAL A 216 6.67 -6.53 -4.95
N HIS A 217 5.38 -6.68 -5.26
CA HIS A 217 4.89 -7.80 -6.06
C HIS A 217 4.55 -7.43 -7.51
N GLY A 218 4.31 -6.15 -7.79
CA GLY A 218 3.79 -5.69 -9.09
C GLY A 218 2.34 -6.09 -9.36
N PHE A 219 1.65 -6.63 -8.36
CA PHE A 219 0.22 -6.93 -8.35
C PHE A 219 -0.28 -7.03 -6.91
N ILE A 220 -1.60 -7.09 -6.74
CA ILE A 220 -2.21 -7.27 -5.43
C ILE A 220 -2.16 -8.74 -5.04
N GLN A 221 -1.28 -9.07 -4.10
CA GLN A 221 -1.30 -10.36 -3.44
C GLN A 221 -2.10 -10.29 -2.13
N PRO A 222 -3.27 -10.96 -2.04
CA PRO A 222 -4.20 -10.75 -0.92
C PRO A 222 -3.66 -11.14 0.46
N ASP A 223 -2.83 -12.17 0.57
CA ASP A 223 -2.32 -12.62 1.86
C ASP A 223 -1.27 -11.66 2.42
N ALA A 224 -0.39 -11.13 1.57
CA ALA A 224 0.56 -10.07 1.91
C ALA A 224 -0.19 -8.78 2.27
N LEU A 225 -1.23 -8.43 1.51
CA LEU A 225 -2.06 -7.26 1.81
C LEU A 225 -2.80 -7.39 3.15
N ALA A 226 -3.34 -8.56 3.46
CA ALA A 226 -3.98 -8.83 4.75
C ALA A 226 -3.01 -8.66 5.92
N ARG A 227 -1.79 -9.20 5.80
CA ARG A 227 -0.73 -9.02 6.81
C ARG A 227 -0.36 -7.55 6.98
N ARG A 228 -0.18 -6.82 5.88
CA ARG A 228 0.11 -5.38 5.87
C ARG A 228 -0.96 -4.56 6.59
N PHE A 229 -2.22 -4.82 6.31
CA PHE A 229 -3.32 -4.16 7.03
C PHE A 229 -3.30 -4.48 8.53
N ALA A 230 -3.12 -5.75 8.89
CA ALA A 230 -3.10 -6.18 10.29
C ALA A 230 -1.94 -5.52 11.07
N ARG A 231 -0.71 -5.57 10.55
CA ARG A 231 0.45 -4.96 11.24
C ARG A 231 0.37 -3.44 11.32
N ARG A 232 -0.09 -2.79 10.26
CA ARG A 232 -0.28 -1.34 10.27
C ARG A 232 -1.33 -0.90 11.28
N PHE A 233 -2.41 -1.67 11.41
CA PHE A 233 -3.42 -1.49 12.44
C PHE A 233 -2.88 -1.76 13.85
N GLU A 234 -2.07 -2.80 14.05
CA GLU A 234 -1.44 -3.07 15.36
C GLU A 234 -0.53 -1.93 15.83
N ARG A 235 0.21 -1.31 14.89
CA ARG A 235 1.11 -0.20 15.20
C ARG A 235 0.34 1.04 15.69
N ASP A 236 -0.77 1.34 15.04
CA ASP A 236 -1.59 2.50 15.40
C ASP A 236 -3.08 2.22 15.15
N PRO A 237 -3.78 1.61 16.12
CA PRO A 237 -5.17 1.27 15.95
C PRO A 237 -6.08 2.50 15.95
N GLU A 238 -5.64 3.67 16.42
CA GLU A 238 -6.52 4.83 16.62
C GLU A 238 -6.63 5.74 15.40
N ARG A 239 -6.19 5.27 14.23
CA ARG A 239 -6.24 5.98 12.93
C ARG A 239 -7.63 6.14 12.31
N GLY A 240 -8.73 5.91 13.03
CA GLY A 240 -10.09 6.10 12.48
C GLY A 240 -10.80 4.84 11.97
N TYR A 241 -10.12 3.67 11.97
CA TYR A 241 -10.68 2.41 11.47
C TYR A 241 -12.12 2.11 11.95
N GLY A 242 -13.02 1.89 11.00
CA GLY A 242 -14.40 1.50 11.29
C GLY A 242 -14.51 0.24 12.16
N LYS A 243 -15.54 0.16 13.01
CA LYS A 243 -15.72 -0.90 14.03
C LYS A 243 -15.55 -2.32 13.49
N MET A 244 -16.14 -2.63 12.34
CA MET A 244 -16.05 -3.97 11.74
C MET A 244 -14.65 -4.25 11.18
N THR A 245 -13.99 -3.24 10.61
CA THR A 245 -12.59 -3.34 10.16
C THR A 245 -11.67 -3.63 11.34
N ARG A 246 -11.83 -2.95 12.48
CA ARG A 246 -11.06 -3.23 13.72
C ARG A 246 -11.19 -4.68 14.16
N ILE A 247 -12.39 -5.26 14.11
CA ILE A 247 -12.62 -6.66 14.47
C ILE A 247 -11.86 -7.58 13.52
N GLN A 248 -12.04 -7.39 12.21
CA GLN A 248 -11.38 -8.19 11.19
C GLN A 248 -9.85 -8.14 11.29
N LEU A 249 -9.27 -6.95 11.47
CA LEU A 249 -7.82 -6.79 11.57
C LEU A 249 -7.25 -7.42 12.84
N ARG A 250 -7.95 -7.35 13.98
CA ARG A 250 -7.56 -8.08 15.20
C ARG A 250 -7.62 -9.59 15.03
N GLU A 251 -8.62 -10.11 14.34
CA GLU A 251 -8.72 -11.54 14.05
C GLU A 251 -7.59 -11.99 13.10
N MET A 252 -7.28 -11.21 12.06
CA MET A 252 -6.17 -11.48 11.15
C MET A 252 -4.83 -11.47 11.89
N SER A 253 -4.60 -10.48 12.75
CA SER A 253 -3.46 -10.40 13.68
C SER A 253 -3.32 -11.64 14.57
N ALA A 254 -4.45 -12.19 15.02
CA ALA A 254 -4.49 -13.43 15.80
C ALA A 254 -4.32 -14.70 14.96
N GLY A 255 -4.05 -14.58 13.66
CA GLY A 255 -3.82 -15.69 12.74
C GLY A 255 -5.08 -16.27 12.09
N VAL A 256 -6.24 -15.65 12.26
CA VAL A 256 -7.46 -16.08 11.56
C VAL A 256 -7.34 -15.73 10.07
N PRO A 257 -7.59 -16.66 9.14
CA PRO A 257 -7.49 -16.38 7.71
C PRO A 257 -8.41 -15.23 7.29
N TRP A 258 -7.88 -14.24 6.56
CA TRP A 258 -8.66 -13.08 6.12
C TRP A 258 -9.92 -13.43 5.33
N ARG A 259 -9.90 -14.55 4.59
CA ARG A 259 -11.04 -15.06 3.82
C ARG A 259 -12.23 -15.38 4.72
N GLU A 260 -11.94 -15.84 5.93
CA GLU A 260 -12.95 -16.17 6.93
C GLU A 260 -13.48 -14.91 7.61
N THR A 261 -12.58 -14.02 8.08
CA THR A 261 -12.96 -12.79 8.79
C THR A 261 -13.76 -11.85 7.88
N SER A 262 -13.33 -11.69 6.63
CA SER A 262 -14.02 -10.84 5.66
C SER A 262 -15.37 -11.39 5.23
N ALA A 263 -15.49 -12.71 5.02
CA ALA A 263 -16.75 -13.33 4.65
C ALA A 263 -17.76 -13.31 5.81
N LYS A 264 -17.31 -13.52 7.06
CA LYS A 264 -18.18 -13.55 8.25
C LYS A 264 -18.74 -12.19 8.65
N ALA A 265 -18.12 -11.09 8.22
CA ALA A 265 -18.57 -9.74 8.55
C ALA A 265 -20.07 -9.55 8.25
N PHE A 266 -20.77 -8.82 9.13
CA PHE A 266 -22.21 -8.57 9.03
C PHE A 266 -23.07 -9.84 8.88
N GLY A 267 -22.74 -10.89 9.63
CA GLY A 267 -23.52 -12.13 9.64
C GLY A 267 -23.35 -12.99 8.39
N GLY A 268 -22.17 -12.92 7.75
CA GLY A 268 -21.86 -13.72 6.57
C GLY A 268 -22.10 -13.02 5.22
N GLN A 269 -22.53 -11.75 5.23
CA GLN A 269 -22.79 -10.99 3.99
C GLN A 269 -21.54 -10.26 3.47
N GLY A 270 -20.55 -10.04 4.34
CA GLY A 270 -19.42 -9.15 4.08
C GLY A 270 -19.77 -7.67 4.27
N SER A 271 -18.73 -6.83 4.37
CA SER A 271 -18.90 -5.37 4.46
C SER A 271 -19.20 -4.75 3.10
N MET A 272 -20.29 -3.97 3.00
CA MET A 272 -20.59 -3.08 1.87
C MET A 272 -20.05 -1.65 2.06
N GLY A 273 -19.22 -1.45 3.09
CA GLY A 273 -18.58 -0.18 3.39
C GLY A 273 -17.74 0.37 2.24
N ASN A 274 -17.48 1.68 2.29
CA ASN A 274 -16.61 2.38 1.35
C ASN A 274 -15.11 2.17 1.63
N GLY A 275 -14.73 1.50 2.72
CA GLY A 275 -13.33 1.33 3.11
C GLY A 275 -12.46 0.53 2.13
N ALA A 276 -13.05 -0.24 1.22
CA ALA A 276 -12.32 -0.81 0.09
C ALA A 276 -12.08 0.19 -1.04
N ALA A 277 -12.99 1.15 -1.23
CA ALA A 277 -12.92 2.18 -2.26
C ALA A 277 -11.95 3.31 -1.89
N MET A 278 -11.89 3.71 -0.62
CA MET A 278 -11.00 4.79 -0.13
C MET A 278 -9.52 4.58 -0.47
N ARG A 279 -9.10 3.31 -0.56
CA ARG A 279 -7.71 2.88 -0.79
C ARG A 279 -7.44 2.34 -2.19
N ALA A 280 -8.38 2.48 -3.13
CA ALA A 280 -8.34 1.78 -4.42
C ALA A 280 -7.61 2.56 -5.54
N THR A 281 -7.46 3.88 -5.41
CA THR A 281 -6.83 4.73 -6.45
C THR A 281 -5.38 4.32 -6.79
N PRO A 282 -4.52 3.88 -5.84
CA PRO A 282 -3.18 3.37 -6.17
C PRO A 282 -3.20 2.16 -7.12
N VAL A 283 -4.21 1.30 -7.05
CA VAL A 283 -4.36 0.16 -7.97
C VAL A 283 -4.59 0.66 -9.40
N GLY A 284 -5.47 1.66 -9.55
CA GLY A 284 -5.72 2.32 -10.82
C GLY A 284 -4.47 2.97 -11.41
N ALA A 285 -3.72 3.68 -10.58
CA ALA A 285 -2.47 4.34 -10.98
C ALA A 285 -1.42 3.32 -11.49
N TYR A 286 -1.26 2.20 -10.79
CA TYR A 286 -0.27 1.19 -11.15
C TYR A 286 -0.59 0.45 -12.46
N PHE A 287 -1.86 0.12 -12.68
CA PHE A 287 -2.33 -0.65 -13.85
C PHE A 287 -2.99 0.21 -14.93
N ARG A 288 -2.73 1.52 -14.95
CA ARG A 288 -3.46 2.50 -15.79
C ARG A 288 -3.63 2.11 -17.26
N ASP A 289 -2.64 1.42 -17.84
CA ASP A 289 -2.62 1.00 -19.25
C ASP A 289 -3.45 -0.27 -19.53
N ASP A 290 -3.91 -0.99 -18.51
CA ASP A 290 -4.69 -2.23 -18.61
C ASP A 290 -5.84 -2.23 -17.60
N LEU A 291 -7.04 -1.83 -18.06
CA LEU A 291 -8.23 -1.74 -17.21
C LEU A 291 -8.72 -3.11 -16.70
N GLU A 292 -8.45 -4.20 -17.42
CA GLU A 292 -8.79 -5.55 -16.94
C GLU A 292 -7.90 -5.92 -15.75
N ALA A 293 -6.60 -5.59 -15.83
CA ALA A 293 -5.70 -5.73 -14.69
C ALA A 293 -6.12 -4.83 -13.51
N VAL A 294 -6.59 -3.60 -13.77
CA VAL A 294 -7.17 -2.72 -12.73
C VAL A 294 -8.34 -3.42 -12.04
N VAL A 295 -9.31 -3.94 -12.80
CA VAL A 295 -10.51 -4.63 -12.26
C VAL A 295 -10.11 -5.84 -11.42
N ALA A 296 -9.23 -6.70 -11.95
CA ALA A 296 -8.78 -7.90 -11.26
C ALA A 296 -8.09 -7.56 -9.94
N ASN A 297 -7.15 -6.60 -9.94
CA ASN A 297 -6.38 -6.24 -8.75
C ASN A 297 -7.20 -5.43 -7.74
N ALA A 298 -8.12 -4.57 -8.18
CA ALA A 298 -9.02 -3.84 -7.29
C ALA A 298 -9.96 -4.81 -6.56
N ARG A 299 -10.46 -5.84 -7.27
CA ARG A 299 -11.23 -6.93 -6.65
C ARG A 299 -10.40 -7.66 -5.60
N LEU A 300 -9.18 -8.06 -5.94
CA LEU A 300 -8.27 -8.75 -5.01
C LEU A 300 -7.97 -7.91 -3.76
N SER A 301 -7.82 -6.59 -3.90
CA SER A 301 -7.61 -5.66 -2.79
C SER A 301 -8.85 -5.49 -1.90
N ALA A 302 -10.03 -5.43 -2.52
CA ALA A 302 -11.29 -5.21 -1.83
C ALA A 302 -11.67 -6.40 -0.94
N VAL A 303 -11.64 -7.63 -1.49
CA VAL A 303 -12.14 -8.84 -0.81
C VAL A 303 -11.38 -9.19 0.48
N VAL A 304 -10.21 -8.61 0.70
CA VAL A 304 -9.45 -8.79 1.95
C VAL A 304 -10.23 -8.30 3.18
N THR A 305 -11.02 -7.22 3.04
CA THR A 305 -11.84 -6.69 4.15
C THR A 305 -13.32 -6.45 3.79
N HIS A 306 -13.65 -6.44 2.50
CA HIS A 306 -14.99 -6.18 1.98
C HIS A 306 -15.37 -7.27 0.98
N HIS A 307 -15.89 -8.39 1.48
CA HIS A 307 -16.38 -9.49 0.65
C HIS A 307 -17.70 -9.16 -0.08
N HIS A 308 -18.48 -8.19 0.41
CA HIS A 308 -19.79 -7.86 -0.16
C HIS A 308 -19.65 -7.32 -1.60
N PRO A 309 -20.50 -7.75 -2.55
CA PRO A 309 -20.41 -7.32 -3.96
C PRO A 309 -20.41 -5.79 -4.15
N GLU A 310 -21.20 -5.05 -3.38
CA GLU A 310 -21.22 -3.57 -3.43
C GLU A 310 -19.89 -2.94 -3.00
N GLY A 311 -19.23 -3.45 -1.95
CA GLY A 311 -17.92 -2.95 -1.52
C GLY A 311 -16.84 -3.21 -2.58
N VAL A 312 -16.89 -4.38 -3.20
CA VAL A 312 -16.01 -4.76 -4.31
C VAL A 312 -16.26 -3.89 -5.56
N ALA A 313 -17.53 -3.66 -5.92
CA ALA A 313 -17.90 -2.81 -7.05
C ALA A 313 -17.43 -1.36 -6.85
N GLY A 314 -17.55 -0.83 -5.62
CA GLY A 314 -17.03 0.50 -5.27
C GLY A 314 -15.52 0.62 -5.47
N ALA A 315 -14.75 -0.36 -4.99
CA ALA A 315 -13.30 -0.37 -5.17
C ALA A 315 -12.88 -0.46 -6.64
N ILE A 316 -13.55 -1.30 -7.42
CA ILE A 316 -13.31 -1.40 -8.87
C ILE A 316 -13.61 -0.07 -9.55
N ALA A 317 -14.76 0.54 -9.27
CA ALA A 317 -15.15 1.82 -9.87
C ALA A 317 -14.13 2.93 -9.60
N VAL A 318 -13.66 3.05 -8.35
CA VAL A 318 -12.65 4.04 -7.96
C VAL A 318 -11.28 3.77 -8.62
N ALA A 319 -10.83 2.52 -8.66
CA ALA A 319 -9.57 2.18 -9.30
C ALA A 319 -9.61 2.43 -10.82
N VAL A 320 -10.71 2.07 -11.50
CA VAL A 320 -10.90 2.36 -12.93
C VAL A 320 -10.96 3.86 -13.19
N ALA A 321 -11.65 4.62 -12.34
CA ALA A 321 -11.68 6.07 -12.44
C ALA A 321 -10.28 6.69 -12.31
N ALA A 322 -9.46 6.22 -11.37
CA ALA A 322 -8.08 6.67 -11.22
C ALA A 322 -7.22 6.37 -12.47
N ALA A 323 -7.31 5.15 -13.03
CA ALA A 323 -6.64 4.77 -14.27
C ALA A 323 -7.05 5.66 -15.47
N LEU A 324 -8.34 5.94 -15.59
CA LEU A 324 -8.88 6.78 -16.66
C LEU A 324 -8.53 8.26 -16.49
N ALA A 325 -8.42 8.76 -15.25
CA ALA A 325 -8.03 10.13 -14.96
C ALA A 325 -6.59 10.43 -15.44
N ASP A 326 -5.67 9.47 -15.31
CA ASP A 326 -4.32 9.61 -15.88
C ASP A 326 -4.33 9.54 -17.42
N ARG A 327 -5.12 8.64 -18.01
CA ARG A 327 -5.18 8.44 -19.47
C ARG A 327 -5.92 9.54 -20.22
N LEU A 328 -6.93 10.14 -19.60
CA LEU A 328 -7.82 11.14 -20.19
C LEU A 328 -7.49 12.54 -19.67
N LYS A 329 -6.21 12.90 -19.71
CA LYS A 329 -5.73 14.26 -19.41
C LYS A 329 -6.25 15.30 -20.41
N ASP A 330 -6.70 14.87 -21.60
CA ASP A 330 -7.48 15.74 -22.47
C ASP A 330 -8.82 16.05 -21.79
N PHE A 331 -8.98 17.32 -21.45
CA PHE A 331 -10.15 17.79 -20.76
C PHE A 331 -11.31 18.15 -21.68
N SER A 332 -11.40 17.58 -22.87
CA SER A 332 -12.55 17.71 -23.76
C SER A 332 -13.82 17.11 -23.15
N GLU A 333 -14.98 17.50 -23.67
CA GLU A 333 -16.26 16.87 -23.34
C GLU A 333 -16.23 15.37 -23.70
N ALA A 334 -15.60 15.02 -24.83
CA ALA A 334 -15.40 13.64 -25.23
C ALA A 334 -14.58 12.84 -24.19
N GLY A 335 -13.56 13.44 -23.58
CA GLY A 335 -12.80 12.84 -22.48
C GLY A 335 -13.67 12.55 -21.25
N VAL A 336 -14.58 13.46 -20.88
CA VAL A 336 -15.52 13.25 -19.77
C VAL A 336 -16.50 12.11 -20.08
N GLN A 337 -17.02 12.07 -21.31
CA GLN A 337 -17.91 10.97 -21.74
C GLN A 337 -17.17 9.62 -21.77
N ALA A 338 -15.91 9.61 -22.21
CA ALA A 338 -15.08 8.41 -22.20
C ALA A 338 -14.76 7.93 -20.76
N PHE A 339 -14.53 8.87 -19.83
CA PHE A 339 -14.35 8.56 -18.41
C PHE A 339 -15.56 7.82 -17.84
N TRP A 340 -16.77 8.37 -18.01
CA TRP A 340 -17.98 7.74 -17.49
C TRP A 340 -18.29 6.40 -18.16
N HIS A 341 -18.16 6.31 -19.49
CA HIS A 341 -18.32 5.04 -20.20
C HIS A 341 -17.34 3.98 -19.69
N GLY A 342 -16.07 4.34 -19.52
CA GLY A 342 -15.04 3.43 -19.02
C GLY A 342 -15.34 2.93 -17.61
N VAL A 343 -15.69 3.83 -16.68
CA VAL A 343 -16.09 3.43 -15.32
C VAL A 343 -17.30 2.51 -15.33
N LEU A 344 -18.37 2.86 -16.07
CA LEU A 344 -19.61 2.07 -16.14
C LEU A 344 -19.45 0.70 -16.81
N ALA A 345 -18.54 0.60 -17.79
CA ALA A 345 -18.25 -0.64 -18.50
C ALA A 345 -17.52 -1.66 -17.62
N HIS A 346 -16.68 -1.21 -16.69
CA HIS A 346 -15.85 -2.08 -15.86
C HIS A 346 -16.39 -2.25 -14.42
N THR A 347 -17.33 -1.41 -13.99
CA THR A 347 -18.00 -1.58 -12.69
C THR A 347 -19.01 -2.74 -12.80
N PRO A 348 -18.96 -3.76 -11.93
CA PRO A 348 -19.93 -4.86 -11.94
C PRO A 348 -21.38 -4.39 -11.69
N ASP A 349 -22.36 -5.11 -12.23
CA ASP A 349 -23.77 -4.85 -11.96
C ASP A 349 -24.07 -4.90 -10.45
N SER A 350 -24.53 -3.77 -9.93
CA SER A 350 -24.64 -3.48 -8.50
C SER A 350 -25.42 -2.18 -8.29
N LYS A 351 -25.79 -1.88 -7.04
CA LYS A 351 -26.34 -0.57 -6.69
C LYS A 351 -25.31 0.53 -6.88
N VAL A 352 -24.02 0.28 -6.59
CA VAL A 352 -22.92 1.19 -6.93
C VAL A 352 -22.99 1.61 -8.40
N ARG A 353 -23.05 0.64 -9.33
CA ARG A 353 -23.09 0.92 -10.77
C ARG A 353 -24.31 1.74 -11.16
N GLN A 354 -25.49 1.43 -10.62
CA GLN A 354 -26.72 2.20 -10.86
C GLN A 354 -26.59 3.64 -10.37
N SER A 355 -26.03 3.86 -9.19
CA SER A 355 -25.80 5.21 -8.68
C SER A 355 -24.72 5.96 -9.47
N ILE A 356 -23.68 5.29 -9.98
CA ILE A 356 -22.70 5.89 -10.90
C ILE A 356 -23.38 6.30 -12.22
N GLN A 357 -24.34 5.52 -12.72
CA GLN A 357 -25.13 5.91 -13.89
C GLN A 357 -25.89 7.22 -13.64
N ALA A 358 -26.46 7.39 -12.44
CA ALA A 358 -27.08 8.66 -12.04
C ALA A 358 -26.05 9.79 -11.97
N ALA A 359 -24.86 9.54 -11.41
CA ALA A 359 -23.76 10.50 -11.36
C ALA A 359 -23.34 10.97 -12.76
N ALA A 360 -23.19 10.06 -13.72
CA ALA A 360 -22.83 10.37 -15.10
C ALA A 360 -23.87 11.26 -15.82
N THR A 361 -25.14 11.16 -15.43
CA THR A 361 -26.22 12.01 -15.95
C THR A 361 -26.48 13.28 -15.14
N THR A 362 -25.82 13.45 -13.99
CA THR A 362 -26.00 14.62 -13.12
C THR A 362 -25.19 15.79 -13.68
N PRO A 363 -25.81 16.90 -14.12
CA PRO A 363 -25.09 17.97 -14.80
C PRO A 363 -24.01 18.62 -13.93
N THR A 364 -22.83 18.87 -14.48
CA THR A 364 -21.73 19.54 -13.74
C THR A 364 -22.07 20.97 -13.29
N ALA A 365 -23.09 21.59 -13.90
CA ALA A 365 -23.60 22.91 -13.53
C ALA A 365 -24.36 22.93 -12.19
N VAL A 366 -24.80 21.78 -11.65
CA VAL A 366 -25.46 21.76 -10.34
C VAL A 366 -24.45 21.98 -9.21
N SER A 367 -24.92 22.51 -8.09
CA SER A 367 -24.10 22.65 -6.88
C SER A 367 -23.75 21.28 -6.30
N SER A 368 -22.63 21.21 -5.58
CA SER A 368 -22.19 19.98 -4.91
C SER A 368 -23.24 19.51 -3.90
N GLU A 369 -23.88 20.44 -3.18
CA GLU A 369 -25.00 20.13 -2.27
C GLU A 369 -26.18 19.46 -2.99
N ALA A 370 -26.55 19.94 -4.18
CA ALA A 370 -27.64 19.34 -4.96
C ALA A 370 -27.25 17.96 -5.47
N ALA A 371 -26.00 17.78 -5.93
CA ALA A 371 -25.48 16.48 -6.35
C ALA A 371 -25.44 15.48 -5.17
N ALA A 372 -24.97 15.90 -3.99
CA ALA A 372 -24.92 15.07 -2.78
C ALA A 372 -26.31 14.56 -2.35
N LYS A 373 -27.37 15.38 -2.50
CA LYS A 373 -28.74 14.95 -2.21
C LYS A 373 -29.23 13.82 -3.14
N ILE A 374 -28.68 13.73 -4.34
CA ILE A 374 -29.04 12.71 -5.35
C ILE A 374 -28.15 11.48 -5.20
N LEU A 375 -26.84 11.69 -5.05
CA LEU A 375 -25.82 10.66 -5.19
C LEU A 375 -25.37 10.05 -3.86
N GLY A 376 -25.72 10.70 -2.74
CA GLY A 376 -25.13 10.44 -1.43
C GLY A 376 -23.90 11.32 -1.20
N ASN A 377 -23.45 11.41 0.06
CA ASN A 377 -22.20 12.07 0.44
C ASN A 377 -21.39 11.19 1.42
N GLY A 378 -21.63 9.88 1.38
CA GLY A 378 -21.00 8.91 2.25
C GLY A 378 -21.51 8.88 3.69
N PHE A 379 -22.51 9.69 4.08
CA PHE A 379 -23.08 9.66 5.44
C PHE A 379 -23.46 8.26 5.94
N ARG A 380 -23.82 7.33 5.04
CA ARG A 380 -24.15 5.94 5.40
C ARG A 380 -22.93 5.04 5.57
N ILE A 381 -21.74 5.50 5.20
CA ILE A 381 -20.46 4.77 5.19
C ILE A 381 -20.57 3.51 4.33
N THR A 382 -21.11 3.66 3.11
CA THR A 382 -21.33 2.55 2.17
C THR A 382 -20.84 2.92 0.79
N ALA A 383 -20.29 1.96 0.04
CA ALA A 383 -19.84 2.22 -1.31
C ALA A 383 -20.91 2.87 -2.22
N PRO A 384 -22.20 2.45 -2.22
CA PRO A 384 -23.23 3.08 -3.03
C PRO A 384 -23.60 4.52 -2.64
N ASP A 385 -23.25 4.95 -1.42
CA ASP A 385 -23.55 6.30 -0.88
C ASP A 385 -22.36 7.26 -0.99
N THR A 386 -21.15 6.73 -1.21
CA THR A 386 -19.90 7.51 -1.31
C THR A 386 -19.39 7.60 -2.75
N VAL A 387 -19.19 6.45 -3.39
CA VAL A 387 -18.46 6.36 -4.68
C VAL A 387 -19.08 7.20 -5.78
N PRO A 388 -20.40 7.19 -6.02
CA PRO A 388 -21.01 7.97 -7.09
C PRO A 388 -20.75 9.48 -6.96
N TYR A 389 -20.82 10.00 -5.74
CA TYR A 389 -20.58 11.41 -5.45
C TYR A 389 -19.10 11.77 -5.59
N ALA A 390 -18.21 10.96 -5.02
CA ALA A 390 -16.76 11.14 -5.18
C ALA A 390 -16.35 11.16 -6.66
N LEU A 391 -16.85 10.23 -7.48
CA LEU A 391 -16.57 10.22 -8.92
C LEU A 391 -17.13 11.46 -9.63
N TRP A 392 -18.30 11.95 -9.22
CA TRP A 392 -18.88 13.17 -9.78
C TRP A 392 -18.03 14.40 -9.45
N CYS A 393 -17.60 14.56 -8.20
CA CYS A 393 -16.70 15.62 -7.77
C CYS A 393 -15.39 15.59 -8.57
N ALA A 394 -14.78 14.40 -8.71
CA ALA A 394 -13.56 14.21 -9.49
C ALA A 394 -13.75 14.59 -10.96
N ALA A 395 -14.82 14.13 -11.62
CA ALA A 395 -15.09 14.45 -13.02
C ALA A 395 -15.35 15.95 -13.26
N LYS A 396 -16.12 16.58 -12.36
CA LYS A 396 -16.46 18.02 -12.39
C LYS A 396 -15.21 18.89 -12.22
N HIS A 397 -14.35 18.56 -11.26
CA HIS A 397 -13.20 19.37 -10.87
C HIS A 397 -11.84 18.77 -11.30
N ARG A 398 -11.82 17.89 -12.31
CA ARG A 398 -10.62 17.17 -12.78
C ARG A 398 -9.39 18.02 -13.15
N ARG A 399 -9.55 19.34 -13.30
CA ARG A 399 -8.49 20.30 -13.63
C ARG A 399 -7.98 21.10 -12.42
N ASP A 400 -8.64 20.98 -11.28
CA ASP A 400 -8.40 21.82 -10.11
C ASP A 400 -8.50 20.98 -8.85
N PHE A 401 -7.33 20.58 -8.35
CA PHE A 401 -7.20 19.75 -7.16
C PHE A 401 -7.85 20.38 -5.92
N ARG A 402 -7.68 21.68 -5.73
CA ARG A 402 -8.22 22.38 -4.55
C ARG A 402 -9.74 22.43 -4.59
N SER A 403 -10.31 22.80 -5.74
CA SER A 403 -11.76 22.85 -5.91
C SER A 403 -12.39 21.46 -5.82
N ALA A 404 -11.69 20.42 -6.28
CA ALA A 404 -12.16 19.04 -6.16
C ALA A 404 -12.28 18.59 -4.69
N LEU A 405 -11.27 18.86 -3.86
CA LEU A 405 -11.32 18.55 -2.43
C LEU A 405 -12.37 19.39 -1.70
N ALA A 406 -12.49 20.68 -2.03
CA ALA A 406 -13.53 21.54 -1.47
C ALA A 406 -14.93 20.98 -1.75
N ALA A 407 -15.22 20.57 -2.99
CA ALA A 407 -16.50 19.96 -3.35
C ALA A 407 -16.76 18.65 -2.60
N ALA A 408 -15.72 17.81 -2.42
CA ALA A 408 -15.85 16.55 -1.68
C ALA A 408 -16.20 16.75 -0.19
N ILE A 409 -15.77 17.85 0.41
CA ILE A 409 -15.89 18.12 1.86
C ILE A 409 -17.08 19.03 2.19
N GLU A 410 -17.38 20.01 1.33
CA GLU A 410 -18.36 21.07 1.62
C GLU A 410 -19.79 20.56 1.81
N THR A 411 -20.08 19.29 1.50
CA THR A 411 -21.39 18.68 1.68
C THR A 411 -21.55 17.90 2.99
N GLY A 412 -20.50 17.81 3.80
CA GLY A 412 -20.49 16.95 4.98
C GLY A 412 -20.60 15.47 4.61
N GLY A 413 -21.09 14.65 5.54
CA GLY A 413 -21.13 13.21 5.39
C GLY A 413 -19.80 12.59 5.82
N ASP A 414 -19.21 11.78 4.93
CA ASP A 414 -17.94 11.08 5.15
C ASP A 414 -16.81 11.85 4.45
N CYS A 415 -16.40 12.95 5.08
CA CYS A 415 -15.59 14.00 4.45
C CYS A 415 -14.20 13.50 4.03
N ASP A 416 -13.50 12.82 4.94
CA ASP A 416 -12.20 12.17 4.75
C ASP A 416 -12.26 11.17 3.60
N THR A 417 -13.19 10.21 3.61
CA THR A 417 -13.24 9.18 2.57
C THR A 417 -13.64 9.71 1.20
N ASN A 418 -14.58 10.65 1.10
CA ASN A 418 -14.86 11.29 -0.19
C ASN A 418 -13.63 12.05 -0.70
N ALA A 419 -12.98 12.83 0.16
CA ALA A 419 -11.83 13.63 -0.22
C ALA A 419 -10.61 12.77 -0.57
N ALA A 420 -10.39 11.64 0.12
CA ALA A 420 -9.35 10.67 -0.19
C ALA A 420 -9.52 10.07 -1.59
N ILE A 421 -10.73 9.63 -1.93
CA ILE A 421 -11.07 9.11 -3.28
C ILE A 421 -10.86 10.20 -4.34
N VAL A 422 -11.44 11.38 -4.12
CA VAL A 422 -11.36 12.50 -5.08
C VAL A 422 -9.92 12.95 -5.26
N GLY A 423 -9.17 13.12 -4.17
CA GLY A 423 -7.78 13.52 -4.19
C GLY A 423 -6.92 12.52 -4.96
N GLY A 424 -7.07 11.22 -4.71
CA GLY A 424 -6.32 10.19 -5.44
C GLY A 424 -6.59 10.19 -6.95
N ILE A 425 -7.85 10.38 -7.36
CA ILE A 425 -8.23 10.44 -8.78
C ILE A 425 -7.72 11.74 -9.43
N VAL A 426 -7.96 12.89 -8.80
CA VAL A 426 -7.66 14.20 -9.40
C VAL A 426 -6.16 14.47 -9.42
N ALA A 427 -5.39 13.97 -8.45
CA ALA A 427 -3.93 14.02 -8.48
C ALA A 427 -3.34 13.46 -9.78
N LEU A 428 -3.89 12.33 -10.26
CA LEU A 428 -3.47 11.70 -11.53
C LEU A 428 -3.85 12.54 -12.76
N ALA A 429 -4.99 13.24 -12.71
CA ALA A 429 -5.44 14.11 -13.79
C ALA A 429 -4.60 15.39 -13.91
N VAL A 430 -4.26 16.01 -12.78
CA VAL A 430 -3.54 17.31 -12.77
C VAL A 430 -2.02 17.18 -12.71
N GLY A 431 -1.51 15.99 -12.38
CA GLY A 431 -0.07 15.76 -12.19
C GLY A 431 0.47 16.37 -10.89
N GLN A 432 1.74 16.10 -10.58
CA GLN A 432 2.40 16.61 -9.38
C GLN A 432 2.34 18.14 -9.28
N GLU A 433 2.51 18.85 -10.40
CA GLU A 433 2.50 20.32 -10.46
C GLU A 433 1.12 20.92 -10.17
N GLY A 434 0.04 20.15 -10.37
CA GLY A 434 -1.31 20.57 -10.02
C GLY A 434 -1.65 20.43 -8.54
N ILE A 435 -0.79 19.81 -7.73
CA ILE A 435 -0.94 19.70 -6.28
C ILE A 435 -0.17 20.85 -5.62
N PRO A 436 -0.80 21.64 -4.73
CA PRO A 436 -0.10 22.71 -4.01
C PRO A 436 1.08 22.17 -3.18
N ALA A 437 2.31 22.65 -3.43
CA ALA A 437 3.51 22.21 -2.71
C ALA A 437 3.38 22.40 -1.19
N ALA A 438 2.81 23.52 -0.75
CA ALA A 438 2.55 23.79 0.67
C ALA A 438 1.62 22.75 1.33
N TRP A 439 0.76 22.07 0.56
CA TRP A 439 -0.10 21.00 1.08
C TRP A 439 0.65 19.68 1.24
N LEU A 440 1.60 19.39 0.36
CA LEU A 440 2.51 18.25 0.51
C LEU A 440 3.41 18.40 1.73
N GLU A 441 3.82 19.63 2.05
CA GLU A 441 4.62 19.94 3.24
C GLU A 441 3.80 19.93 4.53
N ALA A 442 2.51 20.30 4.46
CA ALA A 442 1.64 20.41 5.63
C ALA A 442 1.01 19.07 6.07
N ARG A 443 0.94 18.07 5.19
CA ARG A 443 0.45 16.74 5.56
C ARG A 443 1.48 15.94 6.35
N GLU A 444 1.01 15.02 7.18
CA GLU A 444 1.86 14.01 7.78
C GLU A 444 2.68 13.28 6.71
N PRO A 445 3.99 13.02 6.94
CA PRO A 445 4.82 12.28 6.02
C PRO A 445 4.25 10.88 5.76
N ILE A 446 4.18 10.51 4.48
CA ILE A 446 3.74 9.17 4.10
C ILE A 446 5.00 8.31 3.96
N PRO A 447 5.14 7.20 4.72
CA PRO A 447 6.30 6.32 4.67
C PRO A 447 6.28 5.41 3.43
N PHE A 448 6.06 5.99 2.25
CA PHE A 448 6.12 5.31 0.97
C PHE A 448 7.10 6.06 0.08
N ARG A 449 8.10 5.35 -0.43
CA ARG A 449 9.04 5.90 -1.40
C ARG A 449 8.75 5.25 -2.75
N ALA A 450 8.33 6.05 -3.73
CA ALA A 450 8.56 5.66 -5.12
C ALA A 450 10.07 5.40 -5.26
N ILE A 451 10.45 4.26 -5.84
CA ILE A 451 11.84 3.80 -5.89
C ILE A 451 12.74 4.96 -6.32
N ASN A 452 13.52 5.49 -5.37
CA ASN A 452 14.44 6.59 -5.64
C ASN A 452 15.60 6.08 -6.52
N GLN A 453 16.06 6.98 -7.39
CA GLN A 453 17.07 6.83 -8.44
C GLN A 453 18.35 6.11 -8.01
#